data_AF-A0A1G9R558-F1
#
_entry.id   AF-A0A1G9R558-F1
#
_cell.length_a   1.000
_cell.length_b   1.000
_cell.length_c   1.000
_cell.angle_alpha   90.00
_cell.angle_beta   90.00
_cell.angle_gamma   90.00
#
_symmetry.space_group_name_H-M   'P 1'
#
loop_
_entity.id
_entity.type
_entity.pdbx_description
1 polymer ?
#
loop_
_entity_poly.entity_id
_entity_poly.type
_entity_poly.pdbx_seq_one_letter_code
_entity_poly.pdbx_strand_id
1 'polypeptide(L)'
;MSLFDSVGQLLAATPAADDDASRPSSHQTAPPSDTTDSPTTDGPTAAGGGAGPSEFLGDELLADAVPLAVFVLDTEREVQCWNRAAEELTGTPREEVVGTREVSVAFYQDGRRAKTLADKVVEAPETADTAFGVNRSTDVGYTRYEDTSTMLDAKGEEIEIWFTATPVYRDDEFVGVVEMVQDRSDVVRKQRAVESLVSEVNATLAAIGDGDLDARASYDGEDVLEPELLAVVDQTNEMAESLQTVVTQVRQQTRQLVSEIEETATTATEIKSTAVDQHSDLGRVVDEMGTLSANMEEVAASAQQVSSAANQALQAAEDGQDSGKRAEEATTTMIETGERLVDRIGTLESHVDEIVDVVDVIADVADQTNLLALNANIEAARVGESGAGFEVVADEVKTLAEETRAHTGEIEAQVTEIQSQTETTVDAVETSNDQIHEASTQISDALDALEEIAGAVDEAAHGVEEVARANDEQAASVEEVTSLVESVETSAADVQTRVDDVTESTQRQERTVTELATQVEDLTRS
;
A
#
# COMPACT_ATOMS: atom_id res chain seq x y z
N MET A 1 61.89 -84.29 -25.48
CA MET A 1 61.31 -83.17 -24.73
C MET A 1 59.97 -82.88 -25.38
N SER A 2 58.89 -83.12 -24.64
CA SER A 2 57.50 -83.25 -25.12
C SER A 2 56.98 -81.94 -25.74
N LEU A 3 56.04 -81.98 -26.70
CA LEU A 3 55.35 -80.80 -27.29
C LEU A 3 54.86 -79.83 -26.19
N PHE A 4 54.49 -80.41 -25.07
CA PHE A 4 54.03 -79.73 -23.89
C PHE A 4 55.09 -78.95 -23.07
N ASP A 5 56.39 -79.26 -23.15
CA ASP A 5 57.44 -78.49 -22.44
C ASP A 5 57.53 -77.05 -23.01
N SER A 6 57.21 -76.91 -24.31
CA SER A 6 57.08 -75.61 -25.00
C SER A 6 55.75 -74.92 -24.69
N VAL A 7 54.68 -75.68 -24.44
CA VAL A 7 53.39 -75.16 -23.98
C VAL A 7 53.50 -74.65 -22.54
N GLY A 8 54.24 -75.34 -21.66
CA GLY A 8 54.50 -74.92 -20.29
C GLY A 8 55.23 -73.58 -20.19
N GLN A 9 56.16 -73.30 -21.11
CA GLN A 9 56.80 -71.98 -21.22
C GLN A 9 55.86 -70.89 -21.74
N LEU A 10 54.90 -71.23 -22.61
CA LEU A 10 53.89 -70.29 -23.13
C LEU A 10 52.82 -69.96 -22.08
N LEU A 11 52.35 -70.96 -21.33
CA LEU A 11 51.38 -70.80 -20.24
C LEU A 11 51.95 -70.05 -19.04
N ALA A 12 53.26 -70.17 -18.78
CA ALA A 12 53.96 -69.37 -17.77
C ALA A 12 54.20 -67.91 -18.20
N ALA A 13 54.08 -67.60 -19.49
CA ALA A 13 54.30 -66.27 -20.06
C ALA A 13 53.01 -65.47 -20.31
N THR A 14 51.84 -66.01 -19.97
CA THR A 14 50.58 -65.26 -19.97
C THR A 14 50.60 -64.24 -18.83
N PRO A 15 50.65 -62.92 -19.10
CA PRO A 15 50.49 -61.94 -18.04
C PRO A 15 49.06 -62.05 -17.50
N ALA A 16 48.92 -61.98 -16.18
CA ALA A 16 47.65 -61.68 -15.56
C ALA A 16 47.11 -60.40 -16.22
N ALA A 17 45.85 -60.43 -16.66
CA ALA A 17 45.16 -59.24 -17.14
C ALA A 17 45.18 -58.20 -16.01
N ASP A 18 46.05 -57.21 -16.14
CA ASP A 18 46.00 -55.98 -15.36
C ASP A 18 44.72 -55.26 -15.77
N ASP A 19 43.77 -55.26 -14.84
CA ASP A 19 42.57 -54.44 -14.87
C ASP A 19 42.95 -53.05 -14.34
N ASP A 20 43.62 -52.23 -15.17
CA ASP A 20 43.57 -50.77 -14.99
C ASP A 20 44.01 -50.00 -16.25
N ALA A 21 43.04 -49.41 -16.94
CA ALA A 21 43.26 -48.22 -17.74
C ALA A 21 42.04 -47.31 -17.61
N SER A 22 42.07 -46.36 -16.67
CA SER A 22 41.90 -44.92 -16.97
C SER A 22 41.56 -44.11 -15.71
N ARG A 23 42.54 -43.40 -15.16
CA ARG A 23 42.28 -42.14 -14.45
C ARG A 23 43.24 -41.04 -14.91
N PRO A 24 42.75 -39.85 -15.28
CA PRO A 24 43.60 -38.74 -15.62
C PRO A 24 44.15 -38.05 -14.37
N SER A 25 45.36 -37.54 -14.54
CA SER A 25 46.12 -36.62 -13.69
C SER A 25 45.29 -35.54 -12.98
N SER A 26 45.54 -35.38 -11.67
CA SER A 26 45.43 -34.07 -11.02
C SER A 26 46.65 -33.82 -10.13
N HIS A 27 47.23 -32.63 -10.31
CA HIS A 27 48.30 -32.06 -9.51
C HIS A 27 47.91 -32.00 -8.02
N GLN A 28 48.75 -32.53 -7.13
CA GLN A 28 49.08 -31.77 -5.92
C GLN A 28 50.43 -32.16 -5.33
N THR A 29 51.11 -31.11 -4.91
CA THR A 29 52.48 -30.97 -4.42
C THR A 29 52.71 -31.70 -3.10
N ALA A 30 53.85 -32.39 -2.98
CA ALA A 30 54.42 -32.88 -1.72
C ALA A 30 54.82 -31.70 -0.78
N PRO A 31 55.23 -31.91 0.51
CA PRO A 31 56.51 -32.56 0.83
C PRO A 31 56.49 -33.29 2.22
N PRO A 32 57.62 -33.63 2.87
CA PRO A 32 58.11 -35.02 2.90
C PRO A 32 58.49 -35.55 4.30
N SER A 33 58.70 -36.86 4.43
CA SER A 33 59.63 -37.48 5.40
C SER A 33 59.43 -38.99 5.36
N ASP A 34 60.39 -39.87 5.57
CA ASP A 34 61.85 -39.91 5.44
C ASP A 34 62.18 -41.40 5.74
N THR A 35 63.37 -41.85 5.38
CA THR A 35 64.04 -43.08 5.84
C THR A 35 63.42 -44.44 5.47
N THR A 36 63.97 -45.17 4.49
CA THR A 36 65.10 -46.11 4.62
C THR A 36 64.94 -47.14 5.74
N ASP A 37 64.68 -48.39 5.37
CA ASP A 37 65.60 -49.47 5.76
C ASP A 37 65.41 -50.72 4.89
N SER A 38 66.53 -51.20 4.34
CA SER A 38 66.69 -52.56 3.84
C SER A 38 67.61 -53.27 4.82
N PRO A 39 67.33 -54.51 5.22
CA PRO A 39 68.40 -55.39 5.64
C PRO A 39 68.56 -56.53 4.63
N THR A 40 69.61 -56.41 3.84
CA THR A 40 70.49 -57.53 3.50
C THR A 40 70.97 -58.21 4.77
N THR A 41 70.81 -59.53 4.88
CA THR A 41 71.73 -60.37 5.67
C THR A 41 71.77 -61.80 5.15
N ASP A 42 72.97 -62.17 4.71
CA ASP A 42 73.68 -63.44 4.90
C ASP A 42 73.03 -64.76 4.49
N GLY A 43 73.55 -65.28 3.37
CA GLY A 43 73.62 -66.72 3.14
C GLY A 43 74.73 -67.39 3.98
N PRO A 44 74.68 -68.72 4.06
CA PRO A 44 75.89 -69.48 3.81
C PRO A 44 75.70 -70.57 2.76
N THR A 45 76.57 -70.51 1.76
CA THR A 45 77.22 -71.62 1.04
C THR A 45 77.62 -72.75 2.00
N ALA A 46 77.69 -74.05 1.67
CA ALA A 46 77.46 -74.82 0.45
C ALA A 46 77.46 -76.32 0.84
N ALA A 47 76.97 -77.16 -0.08
CA ALA A 47 77.46 -78.50 -0.44
C ALA A 47 76.40 -79.62 -0.39
N GLY A 48 76.08 -80.15 -1.56
CA GLY A 48 75.35 -81.40 -1.74
C GLY A 48 74.54 -81.39 -3.03
N GLY A 49 75.14 -81.84 -4.13
CA GLY A 49 74.49 -81.90 -5.44
C GLY A 49 73.35 -82.91 -5.52
N GLY A 50 72.37 -82.61 -6.37
CA GLY A 50 71.30 -83.52 -6.76
C GLY A 50 70.11 -82.78 -7.38
N ALA A 51 69.95 -82.93 -8.72
CA ALA A 51 68.77 -82.69 -9.57
C ALA A 51 67.90 -81.42 -9.36
N GLY A 52 67.84 -80.57 -10.39
CA GLY A 52 66.93 -79.42 -10.45
C GLY A 52 65.45 -79.79 -10.67
N PRO A 53 64.50 -78.85 -10.43
CA PRO A 53 63.07 -79.14 -10.22
C PRO A 53 62.24 -79.40 -11.48
N SER A 54 62.86 -79.61 -12.65
CA SER A 54 62.18 -79.62 -13.95
C SER A 54 61.50 -80.95 -14.32
N GLU A 55 61.41 -81.92 -13.41
CA GLU A 55 60.77 -83.23 -13.66
C GLU A 55 59.46 -83.45 -12.86
N PHE A 56 58.93 -82.44 -12.15
CA PHE A 56 57.80 -82.62 -11.20
C PHE A 56 56.45 -82.02 -11.58
N LEU A 57 56.36 -81.17 -12.61
CA LEU A 57 55.07 -80.69 -13.12
C LEU A 57 54.79 -81.42 -14.42
N GLY A 58 53.91 -82.41 -14.36
CA GLY A 58 53.37 -83.00 -15.57
C GLY A 58 52.72 -81.90 -16.39
N ASP A 59 52.97 -81.93 -17.68
CA ASP A 59 52.45 -80.98 -18.66
C ASP A 59 50.93 -80.69 -18.55
N GLU A 60 50.18 -81.66 -18.05
CA GLU A 60 48.74 -81.60 -17.77
C GLU A 60 48.39 -80.72 -16.55
N LEU A 61 49.21 -80.75 -15.49
CA LEU A 61 49.02 -79.93 -14.28
C LEU A 61 49.16 -78.43 -14.58
N LEU A 62 49.93 -78.07 -15.60
CA LEU A 62 50.10 -76.68 -16.03
C LEU A 62 48.89 -76.16 -16.81
N ALA A 63 48.28 -76.99 -17.66
CA ALA A 63 47.08 -76.62 -18.41
C ALA A 63 45.84 -76.51 -17.51
N ASP A 64 45.71 -77.37 -16.50
CA ASP A 64 44.61 -77.33 -15.53
C ASP A 64 44.72 -76.17 -14.52
N ALA A 65 45.89 -75.54 -14.39
CA ALA A 65 46.04 -74.33 -13.59
C ALA A 65 45.43 -73.08 -14.27
N VAL A 66 45.13 -73.16 -15.57
CA VAL A 66 44.52 -72.08 -16.34
C VAL A 66 43.00 -72.12 -16.15
N PRO A 67 42.36 -71.06 -15.62
CA PRO A 67 40.91 -71.03 -15.36
C PRO A 67 40.07 -70.84 -16.63
N LEU A 68 40.70 -70.81 -17.80
CA LEU A 68 40.05 -70.67 -19.11
C LEU A 68 40.13 -72.00 -19.84
N ALA A 69 39.14 -72.30 -20.68
CA ALA A 69 39.15 -73.51 -21.49
C ALA A 69 40.33 -73.44 -22.46
N VAL A 70 41.26 -74.39 -22.35
CA VAL A 70 42.48 -74.44 -23.18
C VAL A 70 42.62 -75.83 -23.77
N PHE A 71 42.91 -75.87 -25.06
CA PHE A 71 43.31 -77.09 -25.76
C PHE A 71 44.46 -76.85 -26.71
N VAL A 72 45.18 -77.92 -27.05
CA VAL A 72 46.36 -77.85 -27.94
C VAL A 72 46.18 -78.84 -29.09
N LEU A 73 46.39 -78.37 -30.32
CA LEU A 73 46.49 -79.21 -31.51
C LEU A 73 47.95 -79.33 -31.93
N ASP A 74 48.37 -80.52 -32.35
CA ASP A 74 49.65 -80.68 -33.06
C ASP A 74 49.55 -80.31 -34.56
N THR A 75 50.64 -80.49 -35.30
CA THR A 75 50.72 -80.22 -36.74
C THR A 75 49.80 -81.11 -37.58
N GLU A 76 49.37 -82.26 -37.07
CA GLU A 76 48.42 -83.18 -37.72
C GLU A 76 46.95 -82.94 -37.29
N ARG A 77 46.71 -81.88 -36.49
CA ARG A 77 45.42 -81.50 -35.87
C ARG A 77 44.92 -82.49 -34.83
N GLU A 78 45.82 -83.30 -34.27
CA GLU A 78 45.45 -84.17 -33.18
C GLU A 78 45.44 -83.37 -31.86
N VAL A 79 44.40 -83.56 -31.06
CA VAL A 79 44.28 -82.88 -29.76
C VAL A 79 45.28 -83.50 -28.79
N GLN A 80 46.28 -82.73 -28.41
CA GLN A 80 47.31 -83.12 -27.45
C GLN A 80 46.94 -82.76 -26.02
N CYS A 81 46.21 -81.66 -25.82
CA CYS A 81 45.83 -81.19 -24.50
C CYS A 81 44.36 -80.77 -24.49
N TRP A 82 43.67 -81.07 -23.40
CA TRP A 82 42.30 -80.68 -23.11
C TRP A 82 42.20 -80.46 -21.60
N ASN A 83 42.15 -79.20 -21.16
CA ASN A 83 42.16 -78.89 -19.74
C ASN A 83 40.76 -79.02 -19.12
N ARG A 84 40.72 -79.06 -17.78
CA ARG A 84 39.49 -79.16 -17.01
C ARG A 84 38.45 -78.08 -17.36
N ALA A 85 38.89 -76.84 -17.59
CA ALA A 85 37.97 -75.77 -17.97
C ALA A 85 37.33 -76.00 -19.36
N ALA A 86 38.03 -76.67 -20.29
CA ALA A 86 37.47 -77.07 -21.57
C ALA A 86 36.46 -78.22 -21.43
N GLU A 87 36.69 -79.17 -20.51
CA GLU A 87 35.70 -80.19 -20.15
C GLU A 87 34.44 -79.55 -19.55
N GLU A 88 34.61 -78.61 -18.62
CA GLU A 88 33.50 -77.93 -17.95
C GLU A 88 32.70 -77.04 -18.92
N LEU A 89 33.37 -76.38 -19.87
CA LEU A 89 32.73 -75.52 -20.87
C LEU A 89 31.93 -76.32 -21.91
N THR A 90 32.47 -77.44 -22.40
CA THR A 90 31.88 -78.22 -23.50
C THR A 90 31.06 -79.43 -23.05
N GLY A 91 31.25 -79.87 -21.80
CA GLY A 91 30.69 -81.12 -21.28
C GLY A 91 31.34 -82.38 -21.85
N THR A 92 32.41 -82.25 -22.64
CA THR A 92 33.07 -83.40 -23.28
C THR A 92 34.30 -83.81 -22.47
N PRO A 93 34.37 -85.05 -21.94
CA PRO A 93 35.52 -85.53 -21.19
C PRO A 93 36.80 -85.55 -22.04
N ARG A 94 37.92 -85.17 -21.45
CA ARG A 94 39.26 -85.21 -22.04
C ARG A 94 39.56 -86.54 -22.74
N GLU A 95 39.20 -87.66 -22.11
CA GLU A 95 39.45 -89.02 -22.63
C GLU A 95 38.77 -89.28 -23.98
N GLU A 96 37.72 -88.53 -24.30
CA GLU A 96 36.98 -88.64 -25.56
C GLU A 96 37.53 -87.72 -26.66
N VAL A 97 38.28 -86.68 -26.29
CA VAL A 97 38.75 -85.63 -27.22
C VAL A 97 40.25 -85.74 -27.51
N VAL A 98 41.08 -86.05 -26.51
CA VAL A 98 42.54 -86.20 -26.68
C VAL A 98 42.84 -87.36 -27.62
N GLY A 99 43.70 -87.12 -28.62
CA GLY A 99 44.01 -88.09 -29.68
C GLY A 99 43.05 -88.08 -30.87
N THR A 100 42.01 -87.23 -30.86
CA THR A 100 41.08 -87.07 -31.99
C THR A 100 41.50 -85.91 -32.89
N ARG A 101 40.98 -85.87 -34.14
CA ARG A 101 41.27 -84.84 -35.16
C ARG A 101 40.08 -83.94 -35.48
N GLU A 102 38.98 -84.07 -34.75
CA GLU A 102 37.71 -83.36 -34.99
C GLU A 102 37.29 -82.56 -33.74
N VAL A 103 38.22 -81.81 -33.16
CA VAL A 103 37.99 -81.02 -31.93
C VAL A 103 36.82 -80.03 -32.06
N SER A 104 36.51 -79.57 -33.28
CA SER A 104 35.39 -78.69 -33.54
C SER A 104 34.04 -79.29 -33.13
N VAL A 105 33.90 -80.62 -33.13
CA VAL A 105 32.66 -81.30 -32.72
C VAL A 105 32.40 -81.11 -31.22
N ALA A 106 33.45 -81.01 -30.40
CA ALA A 106 33.31 -80.79 -28.96
C ALA A 106 32.77 -79.39 -28.62
N PHE A 107 33.18 -78.36 -29.37
CA PHE A 107 32.69 -76.98 -29.18
C PHE A 107 31.41 -76.66 -29.97
N TYR A 108 31.16 -77.35 -31.08
CA TYR A 108 30.09 -77.05 -32.03
C TYR A 108 29.32 -78.32 -32.40
N GLN A 109 28.70 -78.96 -31.40
CA GLN A 109 27.97 -80.23 -31.56
C GLN A 109 26.80 -80.16 -32.56
N ASP A 110 26.30 -78.95 -32.83
CA ASP A 110 25.27 -78.66 -33.82
C ASP A 110 25.82 -78.45 -35.25
N GLY A 111 27.14 -78.56 -35.44
CA GLY A 111 27.82 -78.42 -36.72
C GLY A 111 27.92 -76.99 -37.24
N ARG A 112 27.63 -75.97 -36.41
CA ARG A 112 27.65 -74.55 -36.84
C ARG A 112 29.02 -74.05 -37.29
N ARG A 113 30.09 -74.74 -36.90
CA ARG A 113 31.46 -74.49 -37.36
C ARG A 113 32.16 -75.82 -37.63
N ALA A 114 32.70 -75.94 -38.84
CA ALA A 114 33.43 -77.13 -39.29
C ALA A 114 34.91 -77.17 -38.85
N LYS A 115 35.45 -76.06 -38.32
CA LYS A 115 36.83 -75.92 -37.87
C LYS A 115 36.90 -74.96 -36.67
N THR A 116 37.71 -75.28 -35.68
CA THR A 116 38.11 -74.35 -34.62
C THR A 116 39.08 -73.28 -35.14
N LEU A 117 39.41 -72.28 -34.32
CA LEU A 117 40.42 -71.30 -34.71
C LEU A 117 41.80 -71.96 -34.80
N ALA A 118 42.12 -72.90 -33.90
CA ALA A 118 43.31 -73.72 -33.91
C ALA A 118 43.42 -74.51 -35.20
N ASP A 119 42.33 -75.14 -35.69
CA ASP A 119 42.34 -75.86 -36.98
C ASP A 119 42.77 -74.96 -38.15
N LYS A 120 42.29 -73.71 -38.18
CA LYS A 120 42.66 -72.72 -39.19
C LYS A 120 44.11 -72.27 -39.05
N VAL A 121 44.58 -72.10 -37.82
CA VAL A 121 45.97 -71.69 -37.53
C VAL A 121 46.95 -72.83 -37.78
N VAL A 122 46.58 -74.10 -37.59
CA VAL A 122 47.40 -75.25 -38.01
C VAL A 122 47.57 -75.25 -39.53
N GLU A 123 46.54 -74.87 -40.30
CA GLU A 123 46.62 -74.77 -41.77
C GLU A 123 47.47 -73.60 -42.26
N ALA A 124 47.47 -72.47 -41.54
CA ALA A 124 48.19 -71.26 -41.91
C ALA A 124 48.78 -70.54 -40.69
N PRO A 125 49.86 -71.06 -40.06
CA PRO A 125 50.36 -70.57 -38.78
C PRO A 125 50.70 -69.07 -38.76
N GLU A 126 51.27 -68.54 -39.85
CA GLU A 126 51.70 -67.13 -39.94
C GLU A 126 50.76 -66.22 -40.72
N THR A 127 49.75 -66.78 -41.39
CA THR A 127 48.90 -66.06 -42.35
C THR A 127 47.41 -66.39 -42.21
N ALA A 128 46.97 -66.91 -41.06
CA ALA A 128 45.58 -67.32 -40.86
C ALA A 128 44.59 -66.16 -41.04
N ASP A 129 45.01 -64.94 -40.72
CA ASP A 129 44.26 -63.70 -40.92
C ASP A 129 43.90 -63.45 -42.39
N THR A 130 44.88 -63.60 -43.28
CA THR A 130 44.66 -63.45 -44.73
C THR A 130 43.99 -64.67 -45.36
N ALA A 131 44.26 -65.88 -44.86
CA ALA A 131 43.75 -67.12 -45.41
C ALA A 131 42.30 -67.43 -45.00
N PHE A 132 41.90 -67.07 -43.78
CA PHE A 132 40.60 -67.41 -43.20
C PHE A 132 39.81 -66.20 -42.67
N GLY A 133 40.33 -64.97 -42.81
CA GLY A 133 39.65 -63.75 -42.39
C GLY A 133 39.51 -63.61 -40.87
N VAL A 134 40.36 -64.28 -40.10
CA VAL A 134 40.39 -64.19 -38.63
C VAL A 134 41.23 -63.00 -38.18
N ASN A 135 40.99 -62.45 -37.00
CA ASN A 135 41.72 -61.27 -36.57
C ASN A 135 43.11 -61.65 -36.05
N ARG A 136 44.17 -60.96 -36.49
CA ARG A 136 45.52 -61.12 -35.91
C ARG A 136 45.71 -60.08 -34.82
N SER A 137 45.98 -60.55 -33.60
CA SER A 137 46.18 -59.69 -32.44
C SER A 137 47.46 -58.86 -32.62
N THR A 138 47.34 -57.54 -32.52
CA THR A 138 48.46 -56.59 -32.67
C THR A 138 49.15 -56.25 -31.35
N ASP A 139 48.54 -56.63 -30.24
CA ASP A 139 48.87 -56.15 -28.89
C ASP A 139 49.83 -57.08 -28.15
N VAL A 140 50.29 -58.13 -28.82
CA VAL A 140 51.22 -59.13 -28.30
C VAL A 140 52.46 -59.22 -29.19
N GLY A 141 53.63 -59.40 -28.57
CA GLY A 141 54.93 -59.49 -29.28
C GLY A 141 55.16 -60.79 -30.05
N TYR A 142 54.12 -61.60 -30.25
CA TYR A 142 54.15 -62.90 -30.91
C TYR A 142 52.88 -63.09 -31.76
N THR A 143 52.90 -64.03 -32.71
CA THR A 143 51.73 -64.30 -33.56
C THR A 143 50.61 -64.90 -32.71
N ARG A 144 49.46 -64.23 -32.66
CA ARG A 144 48.22 -64.72 -32.04
C ARG A 144 47.04 -64.30 -32.90
N TYR A 145 46.08 -65.18 -33.07
CA TYR A 145 44.81 -64.88 -33.72
C TYR A 145 43.69 -64.91 -32.70
N GLU A 146 42.63 -64.17 -32.97
CA GLU A 146 41.46 -64.06 -32.12
C GLU A 146 40.19 -63.99 -32.97
N ASP A 147 39.09 -64.51 -32.44
CA ASP A 147 37.78 -64.48 -33.07
C ASP A 147 36.70 -64.67 -31.99
N THR A 148 35.44 -64.41 -32.34
CA THR A 148 34.29 -64.56 -31.45
C THR A 148 33.21 -65.38 -32.13
N SER A 149 32.40 -66.07 -31.34
CA SER A 149 31.31 -66.89 -31.84
C SER A 149 30.31 -67.11 -30.71
N THR A 150 29.22 -67.79 -31.02
CA THR A 150 28.42 -68.46 -30.01
C THR A 150 28.72 -69.96 -30.03
N MET A 151 28.55 -70.65 -28.90
CA MET A 151 28.51 -72.12 -28.78
C MET A 151 27.40 -72.56 -27.80
N LEU A 152 27.13 -73.86 -27.74
CA LEU A 152 26.33 -74.45 -26.66
C LEU A 152 27.29 -74.94 -25.57
N ASP A 153 27.06 -74.53 -24.33
CA ASP A 153 27.82 -75.02 -23.18
C ASP A 153 27.43 -76.47 -22.80
N ALA A 154 28.07 -77.02 -21.76
CA ALA A 154 27.77 -78.35 -21.23
C ALA A 154 26.30 -78.56 -20.81
N LYS A 155 25.54 -77.50 -20.52
CA LYS A 155 24.13 -77.53 -20.13
C LYS A 155 23.20 -77.37 -21.34
N GLY A 156 23.75 -77.13 -22.53
CA GLY A 156 22.99 -76.85 -23.74
C GLY A 156 22.48 -75.41 -23.82
N GLU A 157 23.06 -74.49 -23.04
CA GLU A 157 22.75 -73.07 -23.08
C GLU A 157 23.63 -72.39 -24.13
N GLU A 158 23.05 -71.48 -24.94
CA GLU A 158 23.84 -70.72 -25.89
C GLU A 158 24.65 -69.65 -25.16
N ILE A 159 25.98 -69.77 -25.27
CA ILE A 159 26.95 -68.84 -24.70
C ILE A 159 27.69 -68.09 -25.79
N GLU A 160 28.06 -66.86 -25.50
CA GLU A 160 28.94 -66.02 -26.31
C GLU A 160 30.39 -66.34 -25.94
N ILE A 161 31.20 -66.78 -26.89
CA ILE A 161 32.61 -67.12 -26.66
C ILE A 161 33.55 -66.19 -27.42
N TRP A 162 34.65 -65.86 -26.76
CA TRP A 162 35.84 -65.28 -27.38
C TRP A 162 36.96 -66.31 -27.28
N PHE A 163 37.70 -66.50 -28.36
CA PHE A 163 38.78 -67.49 -28.38
C PHE A 163 39.99 -66.95 -29.13
N THR A 164 41.16 -67.38 -28.67
CA THR A 164 42.45 -67.01 -29.24
C THR A 164 43.24 -68.25 -29.59
N ALA A 165 43.95 -68.23 -30.70
CA ALA A 165 44.79 -69.32 -31.17
C ALA A 165 46.22 -68.82 -31.41
N THR A 166 47.18 -69.44 -30.73
CA THR A 166 48.59 -69.05 -30.76
C THR A 166 49.42 -70.21 -31.33
N PRO A 167 50.05 -70.07 -32.52
CA PRO A 167 50.98 -71.06 -33.04
C PRO A 167 52.23 -71.14 -32.14
N VAL A 168 52.63 -72.36 -31.82
CA VAL A 168 53.79 -72.67 -31.00
C VAL A 168 54.91 -73.20 -31.90
N TYR A 169 56.10 -72.66 -31.69
CA TYR A 169 57.30 -73.03 -32.44
C TYR A 169 58.37 -73.57 -31.49
N ARG A 170 59.13 -74.55 -31.94
CA ARG A 170 60.32 -75.09 -31.27
C ARG A 170 61.47 -75.09 -32.26
N ASP A 171 62.57 -74.42 -31.93
CA ASP A 171 63.74 -74.32 -32.82
C ASP A 171 63.36 -73.84 -34.24
N ASP A 172 62.48 -72.83 -34.32
CA ASP A 172 61.87 -72.28 -35.56
C ASP A 172 61.00 -73.26 -36.38
N GLU A 173 60.72 -74.46 -35.85
CA GLU A 173 59.78 -75.42 -36.42
C GLU A 173 58.40 -75.27 -35.76
N PHE A 174 57.35 -75.16 -36.58
CA PHE A 174 55.97 -75.12 -36.08
C PHE A 174 55.58 -76.47 -35.49
N VAL A 175 55.20 -76.49 -34.21
CA VAL A 175 54.90 -77.74 -33.49
C VAL A 175 53.42 -77.91 -33.15
N GLY A 176 52.62 -76.85 -33.16
CA GLY A 176 51.19 -76.95 -32.84
C GLY A 176 50.56 -75.60 -32.54
N VAL A 177 49.30 -75.61 -32.09
CA VAL A 177 48.54 -74.41 -31.75
C VAL A 177 47.90 -74.59 -30.39
N VAL A 178 48.05 -73.58 -29.52
CA VAL A 178 47.29 -73.47 -28.28
C VAL A 178 46.08 -72.60 -28.56
N GLU A 179 44.88 -73.12 -28.36
CA GLU A 179 43.65 -72.32 -28.36
C GLU A 179 43.07 -72.20 -26.95
N MET A 180 42.66 -70.98 -26.63
CA MET A 180 42.01 -70.62 -25.37
C MET A 180 40.64 -70.06 -25.70
N VAL A 181 39.60 -70.55 -25.00
CA VAL A 181 38.20 -70.16 -25.14
C VAL A 181 37.70 -69.57 -23.82
N GLN A 182 37.04 -68.43 -23.90
CA GLN A 182 36.47 -67.71 -22.77
C GLN A 182 34.98 -67.43 -23.02
N ASP A 183 34.14 -67.78 -22.06
CA ASP A 183 32.74 -67.35 -22.03
C ASP A 183 32.65 -65.86 -21.67
N ARG A 184 31.97 -65.10 -22.51
CA ARG A 184 31.71 -63.66 -22.38
C ARG A 184 30.20 -63.33 -22.35
N SER A 185 29.34 -64.31 -22.11
CA SER A 185 27.88 -64.14 -22.07
C SER A 185 27.45 -63.08 -21.06
N ASP A 186 28.10 -63.00 -19.90
CA ASP A 186 27.86 -61.97 -18.89
C ASP A 186 28.20 -60.56 -19.40
N VAL A 187 29.32 -60.43 -20.11
CA VAL A 187 29.77 -59.15 -20.70
C VAL A 187 28.77 -58.69 -21.77
N VAL A 188 28.36 -59.60 -22.66
CA VAL A 188 27.40 -59.29 -23.73
C VAL A 188 26.00 -58.98 -23.17
N ARG A 189 25.55 -59.71 -22.13
CA ARG A 189 24.28 -59.44 -21.45
C ARG A 189 24.30 -58.07 -20.78
N LYS A 190 25.36 -57.72 -20.05
CA LYS A 190 25.54 -56.39 -19.44
C LYS A 190 25.57 -55.30 -20.51
N GLN A 191 26.28 -55.49 -21.62
CA GLN A 191 26.32 -54.50 -22.71
C GLN A 191 24.92 -54.24 -23.29
N ARG A 192 24.17 -55.30 -23.64
CA ARG A 192 22.80 -55.17 -24.16
C ARG A 192 21.87 -54.51 -23.13
N ALA A 193 22.03 -54.85 -21.85
CA ALA A 193 21.28 -54.27 -20.76
C ALA A 193 21.54 -52.75 -20.63
N VAL A 194 22.81 -52.31 -20.72
CA VAL A 194 23.18 -50.89 -20.74
C VAL A 194 22.63 -50.19 -21.98
N GLU A 195 22.74 -50.77 -23.17
CA GLU A 195 22.18 -50.21 -24.41
C GLU A 195 20.66 -49.99 -24.30
N SER A 196 19.94 -50.95 -23.74
CA SER A 196 18.50 -50.86 -23.51
C SER A 196 18.14 -49.79 -22.47
N LEU A 197 18.88 -49.72 -21.36
CA LEU A 197 18.69 -48.69 -20.33
C LEU A 197 18.90 -47.28 -20.90
N VAL A 198 19.99 -47.09 -21.65
CA VAL A 198 20.30 -45.81 -22.30
C VAL A 198 19.23 -45.45 -23.33
N SER A 199 18.72 -46.41 -24.09
CA SER A 199 17.63 -46.18 -25.04
C SER A 199 16.35 -45.71 -24.34
N GLU A 200 15.98 -46.35 -23.23
CA GLU A 200 14.78 -46.01 -22.45
C GLU A 200 14.88 -44.61 -21.83
N VAL A 201 16.01 -44.31 -21.18
CA VAL A 201 16.27 -42.98 -20.60
C VAL A 201 16.27 -41.92 -21.68
N ASN A 202 16.92 -42.15 -22.83
CA ASN A 202 16.91 -41.19 -23.94
C ASN A 202 15.51 -40.98 -24.52
N ALA A 203 14.71 -42.04 -24.66
CA ALA A 203 13.33 -41.92 -25.14
C ALA A 203 12.47 -41.09 -24.18
N THR A 204 12.61 -41.35 -22.87
CA THR A 204 11.91 -40.58 -21.83
C THR A 204 12.34 -39.12 -21.82
N LEU A 205 13.66 -38.85 -21.88
CA LEU A 205 14.18 -37.48 -21.95
C LEU A 205 13.74 -36.75 -23.21
N ALA A 206 13.64 -37.44 -24.35
CA ALA A 206 13.11 -36.86 -25.58
C ALA A 206 11.62 -36.50 -25.42
N ALA A 207 10.80 -37.39 -24.86
CA ALA A 207 9.39 -37.12 -24.58
C ALA A 207 9.21 -35.92 -23.64
N ILE A 208 9.99 -35.86 -22.55
CA ILE A 208 10.01 -34.71 -21.62
C ILE A 208 10.46 -33.43 -22.36
N GLY A 209 11.47 -33.53 -23.22
CA GLY A 209 12.00 -32.41 -24.00
C GLY A 209 11.03 -31.88 -25.05
N ASP A 210 10.17 -32.74 -25.58
CA ASP A 210 9.09 -32.36 -26.49
C ASP A 210 7.91 -31.75 -25.71
N GLY A 211 7.66 -32.16 -24.46
CA GLY A 211 6.63 -31.53 -23.60
C GLY A 211 5.72 -32.51 -22.88
N ASP A 212 5.91 -33.81 -23.09
CA ASP A 212 5.25 -34.86 -22.31
C ASP A 212 5.91 -35.01 -20.93
N LEU A 213 5.51 -34.13 -20.00
CA LEU A 213 5.99 -34.16 -18.62
C LEU A 213 5.39 -35.32 -17.79
N ASP A 214 4.46 -36.10 -18.36
CA ASP A 214 3.93 -37.32 -17.73
C ASP A 214 4.77 -38.57 -18.08
N ALA A 215 5.69 -38.46 -19.05
CA ALA A 215 6.61 -39.53 -19.41
C ALA A 215 7.50 -39.95 -18.23
N ARG A 216 7.66 -41.27 -18.03
CA ARG A 216 8.50 -41.86 -16.98
C ARG A 216 9.30 -43.02 -17.55
N ALA A 217 10.58 -43.06 -17.22
CA ALA A 217 11.46 -44.14 -17.60
C ALA A 217 11.12 -45.38 -16.77
N SER A 218 11.04 -46.53 -17.44
CA SER A 218 10.78 -47.82 -16.79
C SER A 218 11.73 -48.88 -17.34
N TYR A 219 12.52 -49.48 -16.47
CA TYR A 219 13.50 -50.50 -16.86
C TYR A 219 13.36 -51.77 -16.02
N ASP A 220 13.25 -52.92 -16.69
CA ASP A 220 13.09 -54.24 -16.06
C ASP A 220 14.35 -55.07 -16.33
N GLY A 221 15.37 -54.92 -15.48
CA GLY A 221 16.68 -55.55 -15.66
C GLY A 221 17.57 -55.50 -14.41
N GLU A 222 16.94 -55.53 -13.23
CA GLU A 222 17.59 -55.39 -11.91
C GLU A 222 18.63 -56.48 -11.64
N ASP A 223 18.47 -57.65 -12.26
CA ASP A 223 19.34 -58.82 -12.07
C ASP A 223 20.66 -58.78 -12.88
N VAL A 224 20.82 -57.83 -13.80
CA VAL A 224 21.95 -57.79 -14.76
C VAL A 224 22.88 -56.60 -14.53
N LEU A 225 22.33 -55.45 -14.14
CA LEU A 225 23.07 -54.20 -13.98
C LEU A 225 23.35 -53.87 -12.51
N GLU A 226 24.38 -53.06 -12.29
CA GLU A 226 24.72 -52.56 -10.96
C GLU A 226 23.70 -51.51 -10.49
N PRO A 227 23.40 -51.40 -9.18
CA PRO A 227 22.42 -50.46 -8.64
C PRO A 227 22.69 -48.99 -9.03
N GLU A 228 23.96 -48.61 -9.18
CA GLU A 228 24.36 -47.25 -9.57
C GLU A 228 23.90 -46.88 -10.99
N LEU A 229 23.83 -47.85 -11.91
CA LEU A 229 23.33 -47.63 -13.27
C LEU A 229 21.80 -47.52 -13.27
N LEU A 230 21.13 -48.33 -12.45
CA LEU A 230 19.66 -48.30 -12.32
C LEU A 230 19.17 -46.98 -11.70
N ALA A 231 19.96 -46.35 -10.82
CA ALA A 231 19.66 -45.05 -10.22
C ALA A 231 19.42 -43.92 -11.23
N VAL A 232 19.89 -44.05 -12.48
CA VAL A 232 19.64 -43.06 -13.55
C VAL A 232 18.16 -42.99 -13.91
N VAL A 233 17.43 -44.12 -13.81
CA VAL A 233 15.97 -44.17 -14.04
C VAL A 233 15.26 -43.33 -12.99
N ASP A 234 15.59 -43.56 -11.71
CA ASP A 234 15.00 -42.83 -10.59
C ASP A 234 15.31 -41.33 -10.69
N GLN A 235 16.57 -40.96 -10.95
CA GLN A 235 16.97 -39.56 -11.14
C GLN A 235 16.24 -38.88 -12.31
N THR A 236 16.02 -39.60 -13.41
CA THR A 236 15.26 -39.10 -14.56
C THR A 236 13.80 -38.85 -14.19
N ASN A 237 13.18 -39.78 -13.45
CA ASN A 237 11.81 -39.67 -12.98
C ASN A 237 11.64 -38.55 -11.94
N GLU A 238 12.59 -38.38 -11.02
CA GLU A 238 12.63 -37.26 -10.07
C GLU A 238 12.74 -35.90 -10.80
N MET A 239 13.57 -35.82 -11.85
CA MET A 239 13.66 -34.62 -12.68
C MET A 239 12.34 -34.32 -13.39
N ALA A 240 11.68 -35.34 -13.95
CA ALA A 240 10.38 -35.20 -14.61
C ALA A 240 9.31 -34.69 -13.64
N GLU A 241 9.24 -35.23 -12.43
CA GLU A 241 8.33 -34.78 -11.37
C GLU A 241 8.61 -33.33 -10.95
N SER A 242 9.88 -32.95 -10.82
CA SER A 242 10.29 -31.58 -10.51
C SER A 242 9.83 -30.59 -11.60
N LEU A 243 10.05 -30.92 -12.88
CA LEU A 243 9.61 -30.11 -14.01
C LEU A 243 8.09 -29.99 -14.06
N GLN A 244 7.36 -31.09 -13.89
CA GLN A 244 5.89 -31.10 -13.82
C GLN A 244 5.37 -30.19 -12.70
N THR A 245 6.00 -30.24 -11.53
CA THR A 245 5.65 -29.39 -10.38
C THR A 245 5.87 -27.91 -10.71
N VAL A 246 7.03 -27.56 -11.27
CA VAL A 246 7.35 -26.17 -11.67
C VAL A 246 6.36 -25.66 -12.70
N VAL A 247 6.07 -26.41 -13.76
CA VAL A 247 5.13 -26.01 -14.81
C VAL A 247 3.71 -25.83 -14.25
N THR A 248 3.27 -26.74 -13.37
CA THR A 248 1.97 -26.61 -12.70
C THR A 248 1.90 -25.36 -11.83
N GLN A 249 2.95 -25.07 -11.08
CA GLN A 249 3.03 -23.88 -10.23
C GLN A 249 3.03 -22.59 -11.06
N VAL A 250 3.81 -22.55 -12.16
CA VAL A 250 3.83 -21.40 -13.08
C VAL A 250 2.44 -21.19 -13.68
N ARG A 251 1.74 -22.24 -14.13
CA ARG A 251 0.35 -22.13 -14.64
C ARG A 251 -0.60 -21.53 -13.63
N GLN A 252 -0.52 -21.99 -12.38
CA GLN A 252 -1.37 -21.48 -11.32
C GLN A 252 -1.07 -19.99 -11.04
N GLN A 253 0.21 -19.62 -10.95
CA GLN A 253 0.63 -18.23 -10.75
C GLN A 253 0.22 -17.33 -11.91
N THR A 254 0.36 -17.77 -13.15
CA THR A 254 -0.08 -17.02 -14.34
C THR A 254 -1.59 -16.76 -14.31
N ARG A 255 -2.41 -17.77 -13.97
CA ARG A 255 -3.87 -17.57 -13.85
C ARG A 255 -4.24 -16.59 -12.73
N GLN A 256 -3.57 -16.68 -11.58
CA GLN A 256 -3.76 -15.74 -10.49
C GLN A 256 -3.41 -14.31 -10.94
N LEU A 257 -2.29 -14.15 -11.64
CA LEU A 257 -1.83 -12.85 -12.12
C LEU A 257 -2.81 -12.22 -13.13
N VAL A 258 -3.42 -13.02 -14.01
CA VAL A 258 -4.52 -12.53 -14.89
C VAL A 258 -5.67 -11.95 -14.08
N SER A 259 -6.12 -12.67 -13.04
CA SER A 259 -7.22 -12.19 -12.18
C SER A 259 -6.87 -10.89 -11.45
N GLU A 260 -5.63 -10.77 -10.94
CA GLU A 260 -5.17 -9.55 -10.25
C GLU A 260 -5.06 -8.35 -11.21
N ILE A 261 -4.68 -8.58 -12.47
CA ILE A 261 -4.64 -7.57 -13.53
C ILE A 261 -6.06 -7.08 -13.87
N GLU A 262 -7.04 -7.99 -14.02
CA GLU A 262 -8.45 -7.63 -14.29
C GLU A 262 -9.07 -6.82 -13.13
N GLU A 263 -8.77 -7.21 -11.89
CA GLU A 263 -9.19 -6.46 -10.70
C GLU A 263 -8.58 -5.05 -10.70
N THR A 264 -7.26 -4.95 -10.95
CA THR A 264 -6.55 -3.67 -11.04
C THR A 264 -7.13 -2.76 -12.13
N ALA A 265 -7.48 -3.31 -13.31
CA ALA A 265 -8.11 -2.57 -14.39
C ALA A 265 -9.49 -2.03 -14.00
N THR A 266 -10.28 -2.84 -13.29
CA THR A 266 -11.59 -2.45 -12.79
C THR A 266 -11.49 -1.32 -11.78
N THR A 267 -10.62 -1.47 -10.77
CA THR A 267 -10.37 -0.43 -9.76
C THR A 267 -9.84 0.86 -10.39
N ALA A 268 -8.95 0.79 -11.39
CA ALA A 268 -8.49 1.97 -12.11
C ALA A 268 -9.66 2.72 -12.79
N THR A 269 -10.59 2.00 -13.40
CA THR A 269 -11.78 2.60 -14.03
C THR A 269 -12.70 3.27 -12.99
N GLU A 270 -12.90 2.63 -11.84
CA GLU A 270 -13.68 3.20 -10.74
C GLU A 270 -13.05 4.49 -10.20
N ILE A 271 -11.73 4.49 -9.94
CA ILE A 271 -10.99 5.68 -9.49
C ILE A 271 -11.12 6.80 -10.53
N LYS A 272 -11.03 6.50 -11.82
CA LYS A 272 -11.23 7.49 -12.89
C LYS A 272 -12.61 8.13 -12.81
N SER A 273 -13.66 7.33 -12.65
CA SER A 273 -15.04 7.83 -12.53
C SER A 273 -15.18 8.73 -11.30
N THR A 274 -14.68 8.28 -10.14
CA THR A 274 -14.71 9.08 -8.91
C THR A 274 -13.97 10.40 -9.05
N ALA A 275 -12.82 10.42 -9.74
CA ALA A 275 -12.08 11.66 -9.99
C ALA A 275 -12.84 12.64 -10.90
N VAL A 276 -13.65 12.14 -11.85
CA VAL A 276 -14.53 12.98 -12.69
C VAL A 276 -15.68 13.56 -11.87
N ASP A 277 -16.33 12.73 -11.05
CA ASP A 277 -17.43 13.18 -10.18
C ASP A 277 -16.93 14.22 -9.18
N GLN A 278 -15.76 13.99 -8.58
CA GLN A 278 -15.10 14.94 -7.68
C GLN A 278 -14.82 16.29 -8.36
N HIS A 279 -14.36 16.29 -9.61
CA HIS A 279 -14.16 17.54 -10.36
C HIS A 279 -15.47 18.31 -10.57
N SER A 280 -16.57 17.62 -10.89
CA SER A 280 -17.90 18.23 -11.00
C SER A 280 -18.39 18.80 -9.66
N ASP A 281 -18.18 18.08 -8.57
CA ASP A 281 -18.58 18.54 -7.23
C ASP A 281 -17.78 19.77 -6.79
N LEU A 282 -16.47 19.82 -7.08
CA LEU A 282 -15.64 20.99 -6.82
C LEU A 282 -16.13 22.22 -7.59
N GLY A 283 -16.52 22.06 -8.85
CA GLY A 283 -17.11 23.16 -9.63
C GLY A 283 -18.36 23.75 -8.96
N ARG A 284 -19.21 22.90 -8.38
CA ARG A 284 -20.38 23.36 -7.60
C ARG A 284 -19.99 24.11 -6.32
N VAL A 285 -18.92 23.68 -5.65
CA VAL A 285 -18.41 24.38 -4.46
C VAL A 285 -17.91 25.78 -4.84
N VAL A 286 -17.21 25.93 -5.97
CA VAL A 286 -16.76 27.24 -6.48
C VAL A 286 -17.96 28.16 -6.72
N ASP A 287 -19.02 27.67 -7.37
CA ASP A 287 -20.23 28.46 -7.61
C ASP A 287 -20.91 28.91 -6.30
N GLU A 288 -20.97 28.03 -5.30
CA GLU A 288 -21.52 28.34 -3.98
C GLU A 288 -20.64 29.36 -3.23
N MET A 289 -19.31 29.26 -3.31
CA MET A 289 -18.38 30.25 -2.74
C MET A 289 -18.52 31.62 -3.43
N GLY A 290 -18.77 31.64 -4.74
CA GLY A 290 -19.08 32.88 -5.47
C GLY A 290 -20.38 33.52 -4.98
N THR A 291 -21.41 32.72 -4.75
CA THR A 291 -22.69 33.19 -4.18
C THR A 291 -22.51 33.70 -2.76
N LEU A 292 -21.74 32.99 -1.94
CA LEU A 292 -21.44 33.40 -0.57
C LEU A 292 -20.71 34.75 -0.57
N SER A 293 -19.68 34.92 -1.42
CA SER A 293 -18.96 36.19 -1.57
C SER A 293 -19.88 37.36 -1.91
N ALA A 294 -20.84 37.16 -2.83
CA ALA A 294 -21.82 38.20 -3.16
C ALA A 294 -22.72 38.55 -1.97
N ASN A 295 -23.14 37.56 -1.17
CA ASN A 295 -23.92 37.81 0.05
C ASN A 295 -23.08 38.58 1.09
N MET A 296 -21.78 38.31 1.20
CA MET A 296 -20.88 39.06 2.09
C MET A 296 -20.79 40.53 1.71
N GLU A 297 -20.74 40.84 0.42
CA GLU A 297 -20.76 42.22 -0.08
C GLU A 297 -22.10 42.92 0.26
N GLU A 298 -23.23 42.20 0.15
CA GLU A 298 -24.55 42.73 0.50
C GLU A 298 -24.68 43.00 2.02
N VAL A 299 -24.15 42.10 2.85
CA VAL A 299 -24.10 42.29 4.31
C VAL A 299 -23.20 43.47 4.67
N ALA A 300 -22.03 43.61 4.05
CA ALA A 300 -21.15 44.76 4.26
C ALA A 300 -21.83 46.09 3.91
N ALA A 301 -22.50 46.15 2.76
CA ALA A 301 -23.27 47.33 2.35
C ALA A 301 -24.41 47.65 3.33
N SER A 302 -25.13 46.62 3.78
CA SER A 302 -26.22 46.75 4.75
C SER A 302 -25.70 47.25 6.11
N ALA A 303 -24.58 46.71 6.60
CA ALA A 303 -23.95 47.16 7.84
C ALA A 303 -23.56 48.65 7.74
N GLN A 304 -23.00 49.08 6.62
CA GLN A 304 -22.64 50.48 6.40
C GLN A 304 -23.87 51.40 6.37
N GLN A 305 -24.97 50.96 5.78
CA GLN A 305 -26.24 51.68 5.79
C GLN A 305 -26.82 51.81 7.20
N VAL A 306 -26.82 50.72 7.98
CA VAL A 306 -27.32 50.74 9.36
C VAL A 306 -26.45 51.61 10.25
N SER A 307 -25.12 51.54 10.12
CA SER A 307 -24.19 52.42 10.86
C SER A 307 -24.44 53.90 10.53
N SER A 308 -24.66 54.24 9.26
CA SER A 308 -25.02 55.62 8.89
C SER A 308 -26.38 56.05 9.47
N ALA A 309 -27.37 55.15 9.51
CA ALA A 309 -28.69 55.45 10.07
C ALA A 309 -28.63 55.61 11.59
N ALA A 310 -27.83 54.78 12.28
CA ALA A 310 -27.59 54.89 13.71
C ALA A 310 -26.94 56.23 14.07
N ASN A 311 -25.89 56.65 13.35
CA ASN A 311 -25.27 57.96 13.56
C ASN A 311 -26.23 59.13 13.36
N GLN A 312 -27.12 59.06 12.36
CA GLN A 312 -28.17 60.08 12.16
C GLN A 312 -29.19 60.10 13.29
N ALA A 313 -29.59 58.92 13.79
CA ALA A 313 -30.53 58.80 14.91
C ALA A 313 -29.91 59.33 16.21
N LEU A 314 -28.63 59.05 16.46
CA LEU A 314 -27.90 59.56 17.62
C LEU A 314 -27.85 61.09 17.59
N GLN A 315 -27.47 61.68 16.45
CA GLN A 315 -27.46 63.12 16.28
C GLN A 315 -28.85 63.75 16.50
N ALA A 316 -29.90 63.12 15.98
CA ALA A 316 -31.27 63.60 16.18
C ALA A 316 -31.70 63.52 17.66
N ALA A 317 -31.26 62.50 18.40
CA ALA A 317 -31.51 62.39 19.83
C ALA A 317 -30.78 63.47 20.62
N GLU A 318 -29.51 63.74 20.30
CA GLU A 318 -28.71 64.83 20.90
C GLU A 318 -29.33 66.21 20.64
N ASP A 319 -29.71 66.51 19.38
CA ASP A 319 -30.40 67.75 19.01
C ASP A 319 -31.76 67.90 19.74
N GLY A 320 -32.44 66.76 19.94
CA GLY A 320 -33.66 66.65 20.74
C GLY A 320 -33.42 66.99 22.20
N GLN A 321 -32.37 66.43 22.82
CA GLN A 321 -32.00 66.70 24.21
C GLN A 321 -31.65 68.18 24.40
N ASP A 322 -30.86 68.77 23.52
CA ASP A 322 -30.51 70.19 23.59
C ASP A 322 -31.75 71.09 23.49
N SER A 323 -32.73 70.67 22.69
CA SER A 323 -34.00 71.39 22.57
C SER A 323 -34.90 71.22 23.79
N GLY A 324 -34.93 70.03 24.39
CA GLY A 324 -35.63 69.77 25.64
C GLY A 324 -35.04 70.56 26.81
N LYS A 325 -33.71 70.60 26.95
CA LYS A 325 -33.03 71.39 28.00
C LYS A 325 -33.37 72.88 27.91
N ARG A 326 -33.38 73.44 26.69
CA ARG A 326 -33.82 74.82 26.46
C ARG A 326 -35.29 75.05 26.84
N ALA A 327 -36.17 74.06 26.62
CA ALA A 327 -37.56 74.14 27.03
C ALA A 327 -37.71 74.06 28.56
N GLU A 328 -36.94 73.21 29.22
CA GLU A 328 -36.88 73.09 30.68
C GLU A 328 -36.44 74.41 31.34
N GLU A 329 -35.38 75.04 30.84
CA GLU A 329 -34.91 76.37 31.28
C GLU A 329 -36.00 77.45 31.12
N ALA A 330 -36.69 77.44 29.98
CA ALA A 330 -37.78 78.39 29.72
C ALA A 330 -38.94 78.19 30.70
N THR A 331 -39.30 76.93 30.98
CA THR A 331 -40.39 76.56 31.89
C THR A 331 -40.05 76.96 33.33
N THR A 332 -38.80 76.72 33.76
CA THR A 332 -38.28 77.19 35.05
C THR A 332 -38.40 78.71 35.18
N THR A 333 -38.00 79.46 34.14
CA THR A 333 -38.12 80.92 34.12
C THR A 333 -39.58 81.39 34.19
N MET A 334 -40.52 80.64 33.61
CA MET A 334 -41.95 80.95 33.67
C MET A 334 -42.50 80.73 35.08
N ILE A 335 -42.12 79.66 35.78
CA ILE A 335 -42.48 79.41 37.19
C ILE A 335 -42.03 80.59 38.06
N GLU A 336 -40.75 80.97 37.98
CA GLU A 336 -40.20 82.12 38.72
C GLU A 336 -40.91 83.45 38.38
N THR A 337 -41.44 83.57 37.16
CA THR A 337 -42.22 84.74 36.74
C THR A 337 -43.63 84.73 37.32
N GLY A 338 -44.27 83.57 37.36
CA GLY A 338 -45.57 83.36 37.98
C GLY A 338 -45.53 83.66 39.49
N GLU A 339 -44.54 83.12 40.21
CA GLU A 339 -44.34 83.38 41.64
C GLU A 339 -44.18 84.89 41.93
N ARG A 340 -43.33 85.58 41.16
CA ARG A 340 -43.17 87.04 41.28
C ARG A 340 -44.43 87.83 40.96
N LEU A 341 -45.31 87.29 40.13
CA LEU A 341 -46.58 87.91 39.78
C LEU A 341 -47.58 87.77 40.93
N VAL A 342 -47.66 86.59 41.56
CA VAL A 342 -48.45 86.35 42.78
C VAL A 342 -48.03 87.31 43.89
N ASP A 343 -46.73 87.44 44.17
CA ASP A 343 -46.20 88.38 45.18
C ASP A 343 -46.62 89.84 44.91
N ARG A 344 -46.56 90.26 43.64
CA ARG A 344 -46.96 91.62 43.22
C ARG A 344 -48.45 91.85 43.37
N ILE A 345 -49.26 90.84 43.09
CA ILE A 345 -50.71 90.90 43.23
C ILE A 345 -51.09 90.95 44.71
N GLY A 346 -50.46 90.15 45.58
CA GLY A 346 -50.67 90.25 47.03
C GLY A 346 -50.28 91.63 47.60
N THR A 347 -49.24 92.26 47.04
CA THR A 347 -48.91 93.66 47.39
C THR A 347 -49.99 94.65 46.91
N LEU A 348 -50.59 94.42 45.75
CA LEU A 348 -51.70 95.25 45.25
C LEU A 348 -52.94 95.10 46.14
N GLU A 349 -53.30 93.87 46.51
CA GLU A 349 -54.41 93.57 47.42
C GLU A 349 -54.26 94.34 48.74
N SER A 350 -53.07 94.30 49.35
CA SER A 350 -52.78 95.07 50.57
C SER A 350 -52.93 96.59 50.41
N HIS A 351 -52.57 97.16 49.25
CA HIS A 351 -52.78 98.59 48.99
C HIS A 351 -54.26 98.92 48.76
N VAL A 352 -55.01 98.00 48.15
CA VAL A 352 -56.44 98.16 47.91
C VAL A 352 -57.20 98.12 49.23
N ASP A 353 -56.84 97.24 50.17
CA ASP A 353 -57.40 97.21 51.52
C ASP A 353 -57.13 98.51 52.28
N GLU A 354 -55.93 99.09 52.15
CA GLU A 354 -55.61 100.40 52.76
C GLU A 354 -56.48 101.53 52.16
N ILE A 355 -56.84 101.44 50.88
CA ILE A 355 -57.78 102.39 50.25
C ILE A 355 -59.19 102.22 50.83
N VAL A 356 -59.67 100.98 51.05
CA VAL A 356 -60.97 100.72 51.68
C VAL A 356 -61.05 101.39 53.05
N ASP A 357 -60.03 101.18 53.90
CA ASP A 357 -59.96 101.79 55.23
C ASP A 357 -60.05 103.32 55.18
N VAL A 358 -59.37 103.94 54.21
CA VAL A 358 -59.42 105.40 54.01
C VAL A 358 -60.79 105.86 53.53
N VAL A 359 -61.41 105.13 52.60
CA VAL A 359 -62.75 105.45 52.06
C VAL A 359 -63.81 105.35 53.15
N ASP A 360 -63.74 104.35 54.03
CA ASP A 360 -64.63 104.18 55.18
C ASP A 360 -64.52 105.38 56.14
N VAL A 361 -63.30 105.82 56.43
CA VAL A 361 -63.09 107.02 57.26
C VAL A 361 -63.66 108.28 56.60
N ILE A 362 -63.55 108.43 55.29
CA ILE A 362 -64.13 109.58 54.56
C ILE A 362 -65.66 109.51 54.60
N ALA A 363 -66.24 108.32 54.43
CA ALA A 363 -67.69 108.11 54.52
C ALA A 363 -68.20 108.47 55.93
N ASP A 364 -67.52 108.02 56.98
CA ASP A 364 -67.82 108.37 58.37
C ASP A 364 -67.73 109.89 58.63
N VAL A 365 -66.72 110.56 58.06
CA VAL A 365 -66.57 112.02 58.15
C VAL A 365 -67.69 112.74 57.41
N ALA A 366 -68.08 112.26 56.23
CA ALA A 366 -69.22 112.81 55.47
C ALA A 366 -70.53 112.65 56.26
N ASP A 367 -70.73 111.50 56.92
CA ASP A 367 -71.88 111.21 57.78
C ASP A 367 -71.96 112.16 58.97
N GLN A 368 -70.84 112.34 59.67
CA GLN A 368 -70.74 113.29 60.78
C GLN A 368 -70.96 114.73 60.30
N THR A 369 -70.40 115.10 59.16
CA THR A 369 -70.55 116.44 58.58
C THR A 369 -72.00 116.72 58.18
N ASN A 370 -72.68 115.75 57.57
CA ASN A 370 -74.10 115.83 57.24
C ASN A 370 -74.97 115.97 58.51
N LEU A 371 -74.65 115.23 59.57
CA LEU A 371 -75.35 115.30 60.85
C LEU A 371 -75.11 116.65 61.56
N LEU A 372 -73.89 117.18 61.51
CA LEU A 372 -73.55 118.52 62.01
C LEU A 372 -74.28 119.62 61.22
N ALA A 373 -74.31 119.51 59.90
CA ALA A 373 -75.01 120.43 59.00
C ALA A 373 -76.52 120.41 59.25
N LEU A 374 -77.11 119.23 59.44
CA LEU A 374 -78.52 119.09 59.80
C LEU A 374 -78.84 119.74 61.15
N ASN A 375 -78.00 119.52 62.17
CA ASN A 375 -78.15 120.17 63.48
C ASN A 375 -78.02 121.71 63.36
N ALA A 376 -77.11 122.20 62.50
CA ALA A 376 -76.95 123.63 62.24
C ALA A 376 -78.17 124.22 61.51
N ASN A 377 -78.75 123.52 60.53
CA ASN A 377 -80.01 123.91 59.87
C ASN A 377 -81.18 123.98 60.86
N ILE A 378 -81.30 122.98 61.76
CA ILE A 378 -82.33 122.98 62.80
C ILE A 378 -82.18 124.19 63.73
N GLU A 379 -80.96 124.50 64.18
CA GLU A 379 -80.74 125.64 65.08
C GLU A 379 -80.90 126.98 64.34
N ALA A 380 -80.49 127.09 63.06
CA ALA A 380 -80.73 128.26 62.22
C ALA A 380 -82.23 128.57 62.06
N ALA A 381 -83.05 127.53 61.81
CA ALA A 381 -84.51 127.66 61.76
C ALA A 381 -85.13 128.07 63.11
N ARG A 382 -84.47 127.75 64.23
CA ARG A 382 -84.92 128.07 65.59
C ARG A 382 -84.72 129.53 65.97
N VAL A 383 -83.71 130.22 65.42
CA VAL A 383 -83.42 131.64 65.71
C VAL A 383 -84.15 132.63 64.78
N GLY A 384 -84.92 132.13 63.80
CA GLY A 384 -85.74 132.95 62.90
C GLY A 384 -84.92 133.85 61.96
N GLU A 385 -85.34 135.10 61.75
CA GLU A 385 -84.78 136.04 60.74
C GLU A 385 -83.26 136.31 60.90
N SER A 386 -82.69 136.10 62.09
CA SER A 386 -81.25 136.27 62.36
C SER A 386 -80.39 135.06 61.94
N GLY A 387 -81.01 133.91 61.63
CA GLY A 387 -80.34 132.65 61.25
C GLY A 387 -80.23 132.41 59.74
N ALA A 388 -80.88 133.22 58.89
CA ALA A 388 -81.02 132.96 57.45
C ALA A 388 -79.68 132.82 56.69
N GLY A 389 -78.65 133.58 57.08
CA GLY A 389 -77.30 133.44 56.48
C GLY A 389 -76.57 132.16 56.91
N PHE A 390 -76.86 131.66 58.11
CA PHE A 390 -76.33 130.39 58.63
C PHE A 390 -77.04 129.18 58.02
N GLU A 391 -78.34 129.28 57.75
CA GLU A 391 -79.14 128.25 57.06
C GLU A 391 -78.58 127.95 55.67
N VAL A 392 -78.28 128.98 54.86
CA VAL A 392 -77.68 128.79 53.52
C VAL A 392 -76.34 128.06 53.58
N VAL A 393 -75.48 128.40 54.54
CA VAL A 393 -74.17 127.74 54.70
C VAL A 393 -74.35 126.30 55.19
N ALA A 394 -75.27 126.05 56.11
CA ALA A 394 -75.54 124.72 56.62
C ALA A 394 -76.18 123.81 55.55
N ASP A 395 -77.05 124.32 54.67
CA ASP A 395 -77.54 123.56 53.50
C ASP A 395 -76.42 123.27 52.49
N GLU A 396 -75.52 124.21 52.21
CA GLU A 396 -74.37 123.98 51.32
C GLU A 396 -73.41 122.90 51.87
N VAL A 397 -73.11 122.95 53.18
CA VAL A 397 -72.28 121.93 53.85
C VAL A 397 -72.98 120.56 53.85
N LYS A 398 -74.31 120.55 53.99
CA LYS A 398 -75.11 119.33 53.90
C LYS A 398 -75.03 118.71 52.50
N THR A 399 -75.21 119.52 51.45
CA THR A 399 -75.09 119.05 50.06
C THR A 399 -73.68 118.53 49.76
N LEU A 400 -72.62 119.23 50.18
CA LEU A 400 -71.24 118.75 50.03
C LEU A 400 -70.99 117.42 50.76
N ALA A 401 -71.59 117.23 51.94
CA ALA A 401 -71.49 115.98 52.68
C ALA A 401 -72.25 114.83 51.99
N GLU A 402 -73.44 115.10 51.43
CA GLU A 402 -74.21 114.15 50.63
C GLU A 402 -73.48 113.77 49.32
N GLU A 403 -72.87 114.73 48.62
CA GLU A 403 -72.02 114.49 47.44
C GLU A 403 -70.76 113.71 47.79
N THR A 404 -70.11 114.03 48.92
CA THR A 404 -68.94 113.28 49.40
C THR A 404 -69.31 111.83 49.68
N ARG A 405 -70.45 111.57 50.34
CA ARG A 405 -70.95 110.21 50.58
C ARG A 405 -71.27 109.47 49.27
N ALA A 406 -71.85 110.16 48.29
CA ALA A 406 -72.12 109.56 46.98
C ALA A 406 -70.81 109.14 46.29
N HIS A 407 -69.80 110.01 46.29
CA HIS A 407 -68.50 109.71 45.70
C HIS A 407 -67.72 108.62 46.45
N THR A 408 -67.79 108.56 47.79
CA THR A 408 -67.19 107.44 48.53
C THR A 408 -67.85 106.12 48.16
N GLY A 409 -69.17 106.08 47.96
CA GLY A 409 -69.86 104.88 47.49
C GLY A 409 -69.49 104.47 46.07
N GLU A 410 -69.22 105.43 45.18
CA GLU A 410 -68.69 105.16 43.83
C GLU A 410 -67.26 104.60 43.88
N ILE A 411 -66.42 105.10 44.79
CA ILE A 411 -65.04 104.61 45.00
C ILE A 411 -65.09 103.19 45.59
N GLU A 412 -65.92 102.95 46.61
CA GLU A 412 -66.10 101.64 47.23
C GLU A 412 -66.49 100.58 46.18
N ALA A 413 -67.45 100.89 45.31
CA ALA A 413 -67.83 100.01 44.21
C ALA A 413 -66.69 99.71 43.22
N GLN A 414 -65.86 100.72 42.88
CA GLN A 414 -64.67 100.51 42.04
C GLN A 414 -63.61 99.67 42.74
N VAL A 415 -63.41 99.85 44.04
CA VAL A 415 -62.46 99.07 44.83
C VAL A 415 -62.89 97.61 44.91
N THR A 416 -64.18 97.33 45.14
CA THR A 416 -64.71 95.96 45.11
C THR A 416 -64.49 95.29 43.76
N GLU A 417 -64.67 96.01 42.65
CA GLU A 417 -64.38 95.50 41.30
C GLU A 417 -62.88 95.20 41.13
N ILE A 418 -62.00 96.07 41.62
CA ILE A 418 -60.54 95.84 41.59
C ILE A 418 -60.16 94.60 42.42
N GLN A 419 -60.73 94.42 43.62
CA GLN A 419 -60.51 93.22 44.44
C GLN A 419 -60.94 91.96 43.70
N SER A 420 -62.15 91.94 43.12
CA SER A 420 -62.64 90.79 42.35
C SER A 420 -61.77 90.47 41.12
N GLN A 421 -61.30 91.48 40.40
CA GLN A 421 -60.38 91.29 39.28
C GLN A 421 -59.01 90.78 39.74
N THR A 422 -58.54 91.23 40.91
CA THR A 422 -57.29 90.78 41.53
C THR A 422 -57.38 89.30 41.89
N GLU A 423 -58.44 88.87 42.59
CA GLU A 423 -58.69 87.45 42.91
C GLU A 423 -58.73 86.58 41.65
N THR A 424 -59.50 87.00 40.63
CA THR A 424 -59.58 86.28 39.35
C THR A 424 -58.21 86.17 38.66
N THR A 425 -57.36 87.21 38.80
CA THR A 425 -56.01 87.19 38.25
C THR A 425 -55.10 86.24 39.00
N VAL A 426 -55.19 86.16 40.34
CA VAL A 426 -54.45 85.17 41.15
C VAL A 426 -54.83 83.75 40.72
N ASP A 427 -56.11 83.42 40.66
CA ASP A 427 -56.60 82.10 40.25
C ASP A 427 -56.06 81.70 38.86
N ALA A 428 -56.04 82.64 37.92
CA ALA A 428 -55.52 82.42 36.58
C ALA A 428 -53.99 82.18 36.56
N VAL A 429 -53.24 82.87 37.43
CA VAL A 429 -51.80 82.70 37.57
C VAL A 429 -51.47 81.37 38.24
N GLU A 430 -52.17 80.99 39.30
CA GLU A 430 -52.00 79.69 39.97
C GLU A 430 -52.29 78.54 39.00
N THR A 431 -53.41 78.61 38.28
CA THR A 431 -53.76 77.61 37.24
C THR A 431 -52.68 77.54 36.14
N SER A 432 -52.10 78.68 35.75
CA SER A 432 -51.02 78.71 34.76
C SER A 432 -49.75 78.07 35.30
N ASN A 433 -49.39 78.33 36.56
CA ASN A 433 -48.24 77.71 37.21
C ASN A 433 -48.39 76.19 37.31
N ASP A 434 -49.57 75.68 37.66
CA ASP A 434 -49.84 74.24 37.69
C ASP A 434 -49.63 73.60 36.30
N GLN A 435 -50.11 74.24 35.24
CA GLN A 435 -49.91 73.76 33.86
C GLN A 435 -48.43 73.81 33.44
N ILE A 436 -47.70 74.84 33.87
CA ILE A 436 -46.27 74.99 33.60
C ILE A 436 -45.47 73.91 34.36
N HIS A 437 -45.83 73.58 35.60
CA HIS A 437 -45.22 72.47 36.34
C HIS A 437 -45.47 71.12 35.68
N GLU A 438 -46.68 70.88 35.19
CA GLU A 438 -47.00 69.67 34.42
C GLU A 438 -46.15 69.61 33.13
N ALA A 439 -46.05 70.71 32.39
CA ALA A 439 -45.20 70.80 31.20
C ALA A 439 -43.72 70.55 31.53
N SER A 440 -43.21 71.06 32.65
CA SER A 440 -41.84 70.81 33.10
C SER A 440 -41.59 69.32 33.34
N THR A 441 -42.55 68.63 33.95
CA THR A 441 -42.45 67.19 34.21
C THR A 441 -42.43 66.41 32.90
N GLN A 442 -43.33 66.75 31.95
CA GLN A 442 -43.37 66.11 30.63
C GLN A 442 -42.08 66.35 29.82
N ILE A 443 -41.46 67.52 29.94
CA ILE A 443 -40.17 67.81 29.31
C ILE A 443 -39.06 66.93 29.92
N SER A 444 -39.02 66.79 31.24
CA SER A 444 -38.06 65.91 31.92
C SER A 444 -38.21 64.46 31.46
N ASP A 445 -39.44 63.93 31.42
CA ASP A 445 -39.71 62.57 30.96
C ASP A 445 -39.27 62.36 29.49
N ALA A 446 -39.45 63.39 28.65
CA ALA A 446 -39.02 63.34 27.26
C ALA A 446 -37.48 63.37 27.12
N LEU A 447 -36.78 64.11 27.98
CA LEU A 447 -35.32 64.14 28.03
C LEU A 447 -34.75 62.77 28.42
N ASP A 448 -35.30 62.14 29.46
CA ASP A 448 -34.91 60.80 29.89
C ASP A 448 -35.11 59.78 28.77
N ALA A 449 -36.25 59.82 28.08
CA ALA A 449 -36.52 58.94 26.94
C ALA A 449 -35.53 59.15 25.77
N LEU A 450 -35.12 60.39 25.51
CA LEU A 450 -34.11 60.68 24.48
C LEU A 450 -32.73 60.17 24.87
N GLU A 451 -32.37 60.19 26.16
CA GLU A 451 -31.13 59.59 26.68
C GLU A 451 -31.13 58.06 26.50
N GLU A 452 -32.23 57.40 26.84
CA GLU A 452 -32.38 55.96 26.60
C GLU A 452 -32.27 55.59 25.11
N ILE A 453 -32.88 56.39 24.23
CA ILE A 453 -32.79 56.22 22.77
C ILE A 453 -31.34 56.38 22.31
N ALA A 454 -30.62 57.42 22.77
CA ALA A 454 -29.23 57.64 22.40
C ALA A 454 -28.35 56.44 22.81
N GLY A 455 -28.53 55.92 24.02
CA GLY A 455 -27.82 54.72 24.49
C GLY A 455 -28.13 53.48 23.64
N ALA A 456 -29.40 53.22 23.34
CA ALA A 456 -29.80 52.08 22.51
C ALA A 456 -29.26 52.17 21.07
N VAL A 457 -29.18 53.38 20.51
CA VAL A 457 -28.63 53.62 19.18
C VAL A 457 -27.10 53.42 19.17
N ASP A 458 -26.39 53.86 20.21
CA ASP A 458 -24.95 53.63 20.35
C ASP A 458 -24.61 52.13 20.47
N GLU A 459 -25.40 51.38 21.25
CA GLU A 459 -25.28 49.91 21.32
C GLU A 459 -25.53 49.25 19.96
N ALA A 460 -26.54 49.72 19.20
CA ALA A 460 -26.82 49.23 17.87
C ALA A 460 -25.68 49.52 16.87
N ALA A 461 -25.06 50.70 16.96
CA ALA A 461 -23.91 51.08 16.14
C ALA A 461 -22.72 50.14 16.41
N HIS A 462 -22.40 49.89 17.68
CA HIS A 462 -21.36 48.93 18.07
C HIS A 462 -21.68 47.52 17.58
N GLY A 463 -22.93 47.06 17.73
CA GLY A 463 -23.35 45.74 17.25
C GLY A 463 -23.16 45.57 15.73
N VAL A 464 -23.38 46.64 14.97
CA VAL A 464 -23.18 46.63 13.50
C VAL A 464 -21.69 46.62 13.14
N GLU A 465 -20.82 47.28 13.90
CA GLU A 465 -19.37 47.19 13.71
C GLU A 465 -18.84 45.77 13.96
N GLU A 466 -19.37 45.08 14.97
CA GLU A 466 -19.06 43.66 15.22
C GLU A 466 -19.48 42.77 14.04
N VAL A 467 -20.69 43.00 13.50
CA VAL A 467 -21.17 42.28 12.31
C VAL A 467 -20.27 42.53 11.10
N ALA A 468 -19.86 43.78 10.86
CA ALA A 468 -18.96 44.12 9.76
C ALA A 468 -17.61 43.40 9.88
N ARG A 469 -17.02 43.33 11.08
CA ARG A 469 -15.77 42.62 11.30
C ARG A 469 -15.90 41.11 11.11
N ALA A 470 -16.97 40.51 11.63
CA ALA A 470 -17.24 39.10 11.42
C ALA A 470 -17.45 38.79 9.93
N ASN A 471 -18.04 39.71 9.19
CA ASN A 471 -18.21 39.62 7.74
C ASN A 471 -16.86 39.66 7.01
N ASP A 472 -15.93 40.53 7.42
CA ASP A 472 -14.57 40.57 6.85
C ASP A 472 -13.77 39.27 7.12
N GLU A 473 -13.89 38.70 8.33
CA GLU A 473 -13.26 37.42 8.68
C GLU A 473 -13.82 36.25 7.86
N GLN A 474 -15.15 36.24 7.65
CA GLN A 474 -15.81 35.26 6.82
C GLN A 474 -15.39 35.41 5.35
N ALA A 475 -15.23 36.63 4.82
CA ALA A 475 -14.74 36.86 3.46
C ALA A 475 -13.33 36.28 3.26
N ALA A 476 -12.42 36.51 4.21
CA ALA A 476 -11.09 35.90 4.18
C ALA A 476 -11.14 34.35 4.22
N SER A 477 -12.07 33.78 4.99
CA SER A 477 -12.28 32.33 5.05
C SER A 477 -12.79 31.78 3.71
N VAL A 478 -13.63 32.52 2.99
CA VAL A 478 -14.11 32.13 1.67
C VAL A 478 -12.97 32.12 0.65
N GLU A 479 -12.09 33.12 0.68
CA GLU A 479 -10.88 33.15 -0.18
C GLU A 479 -9.98 31.93 0.09
N GLU A 480 -9.78 31.57 1.36
CA GLU A 480 -9.00 30.38 1.73
C GLU A 480 -9.67 29.09 1.21
N VAL A 481 -10.97 28.94 1.39
CA VAL A 481 -11.73 27.78 0.89
C VAL A 481 -11.63 27.68 -0.63
N THR A 482 -11.79 28.79 -1.36
CA THR A 482 -11.63 28.81 -2.82
C THR A 482 -10.23 28.35 -3.24
N SER A 483 -9.17 28.82 -2.58
CA SER A 483 -7.80 28.38 -2.87
C SER A 483 -7.58 26.89 -2.57
N LEU A 484 -8.19 26.36 -1.50
CA LEU A 484 -8.18 24.94 -1.21
C LEU A 484 -8.89 24.13 -2.31
N VAL A 485 -10.03 24.61 -2.80
CA VAL A 485 -10.79 23.95 -3.87
C VAL A 485 -9.96 23.86 -5.15
N GLU A 486 -9.27 24.94 -5.56
CA GLU A 486 -8.36 24.94 -6.71
C GLU A 486 -7.21 23.92 -6.55
N SER A 487 -6.68 23.79 -5.33
CA SER A 487 -5.63 22.81 -5.01
C SER A 487 -6.14 21.37 -5.09
N VAL A 488 -7.37 21.12 -4.64
CA VAL A 488 -8.02 19.80 -4.75
C VAL A 488 -8.37 19.49 -6.19
N GLU A 489 -8.78 20.48 -6.99
CA GLU A 489 -9.06 20.32 -8.43
C GLU A 489 -7.80 19.89 -9.18
N THR A 490 -6.66 20.54 -8.91
CA THR A 490 -5.35 20.16 -9.44
C THR A 490 -5.00 18.72 -9.04
N SER A 491 -5.23 18.37 -7.77
CA SER A 491 -4.98 17.01 -7.27
C SER A 491 -5.86 15.96 -7.95
N ALA A 492 -7.12 16.28 -8.24
CA ALA A 492 -8.03 15.39 -8.96
C ALA A 492 -7.56 15.16 -10.41
N ALA A 493 -7.08 16.21 -11.08
CA ALA A 493 -6.48 16.09 -12.42
C ALA A 493 -5.20 15.23 -12.42
N ASP A 494 -4.35 15.38 -11.39
CA ASP A 494 -3.17 14.53 -11.20
C ASP A 494 -3.55 13.06 -10.97
N VAL A 495 -4.61 12.80 -10.21
CA VAL A 495 -5.14 11.44 -10.02
C VAL A 495 -5.60 10.84 -11.36
N GLN A 496 -6.32 11.59 -12.19
CA GLN A 496 -6.74 11.11 -13.52
C GLN A 496 -5.53 10.72 -14.38
N THR A 497 -4.48 11.55 -14.39
CA THR A 497 -3.24 11.25 -15.14
C THR A 497 -2.57 9.98 -14.64
N ARG A 498 -2.45 9.80 -13.31
CA ARG A 498 -1.87 8.60 -12.70
C ARG A 498 -2.69 7.34 -12.98
N VAL A 499 -4.01 7.46 -13.05
CA VAL A 499 -4.89 6.34 -13.40
C VAL A 499 -4.72 5.93 -14.85
N ASP A 500 -4.49 6.88 -15.76
CA ASP A 500 -4.14 6.58 -17.15
C ASP A 500 -2.80 5.81 -17.23
N ASP A 501 -1.79 6.22 -16.46
CA ASP A 501 -0.50 5.49 -16.36
C ASP A 501 -0.69 4.05 -15.83
N VAL A 502 -1.51 3.87 -14.79
CA VAL A 502 -1.85 2.55 -14.24
C VAL A 502 -2.54 1.70 -15.30
N THR A 503 -3.52 2.26 -16.01
CA THR A 503 -4.25 1.56 -17.07
C THR A 503 -3.30 1.07 -18.17
N GLU A 504 -2.35 1.92 -18.60
CA GLU A 504 -1.35 1.53 -19.59
C GLU A 504 -0.43 0.41 -19.07
N SER A 505 0.00 0.50 -17.81
CA SER A 505 0.82 -0.53 -17.17
C SER A 505 0.08 -1.87 -17.07
N THR A 506 -1.19 -1.85 -16.67
CA THR A 506 -2.05 -3.03 -16.59
C THR A 506 -2.22 -3.69 -17.96
N GLN A 507 -2.42 -2.92 -19.03
CA GLN A 507 -2.46 -3.45 -20.40
C GLN A 507 -1.12 -4.05 -20.85
N ARG A 508 0.01 -3.49 -20.41
CA ARG A 508 1.35 -4.07 -20.68
C ARG A 508 1.55 -5.39 -19.92
N GLN A 509 1.10 -5.45 -18.66
CA GLN A 509 1.13 -6.68 -17.86
C GLN A 509 0.25 -7.76 -18.47
N GLU A 510 -0.98 -7.45 -18.85
CA GLU A 510 -1.92 -8.38 -19.49
C GLU A 510 -1.29 -9.06 -20.71
N ARG A 511 -0.64 -8.28 -21.59
CA ARG A 511 0.08 -8.81 -22.75
C ARG A 511 1.21 -9.76 -22.35
N THR A 512 2.04 -9.36 -21.39
CA THR A 512 3.19 -10.15 -20.91
C THR A 512 2.73 -11.47 -20.28
N VAL A 513 1.64 -11.44 -19.50
CA VAL A 513 1.08 -12.62 -18.84
C VAL A 513 0.41 -13.55 -19.84
N THR A 514 -0.24 -13.01 -20.85
CA THR A 514 -0.78 -13.81 -21.97
C THR A 514 0.34 -14.51 -22.73
N GLU A 515 1.44 -13.81 -23.02
CA GLU A 515 2.62 -14.41 -23.66
C GLU A 515 3.25 -15.52 -22.79
N LEU A 516 3.36 -15.31 -21.48
CA LEU A 516 3.83 -16.33 -20.54
C LEU A 516 2.90 -17.54 -20.50
N ALA A 517 1.58 -17.31 -20.50
CA ALA A 517 0.58 -18.38 -20.54
C ALA A 517 0.75 -19.24 -21.81
N THR A 518 0.95 -18.60 -22.96
CA THR A 518 1.22 -19.28 -24.23
C THR A 518 2.51 -20.08 -24.19
N GLN A 519 3.62 -19.51 -23.70
CA GLN A 519 4.91 -20.23 -23.59
C GLN A 519 4.80 -21.47 -22.68
N VAL A 520 4.04 -21.38 -21.60
CA VAL A 520 3.81 -22.48 -20.67
C VAL A 520 2.83 -23.53 -21.23
N GLU A 521 1.95 -23.14 -22.15
CA GLU A 521 1.12 -24.08 -22.90
C GLU A 521 1.96 -24.81 -23.96
N ASP A 522 2.80 -24.09 -24.69
CA ASP A 522 3.72 -24.64 -25.70
C ASP A 522 4.71 -25.66 -25.09
N LEU A 523 5.23 -25.39 -23.88
CA LEU A 523 6.10 -26.32 -23.13
C LEU A 523 5.48 -27.67 -22.78
N THR A 524 4.18 -27.85 -22.99
CA THR A 524 3.46 -29.09 -22.65
C THR A 524 2.68 -29.69 -23.81
N ARG A 525 2.85 -29.14 -25.02
CA ARG A 525 2.01 -29.46 -26.17
C ARG A 525 2.77 -30.07 -27.35
N SER A 526 4.07 -30.29 -27.23
CA SER A 526 4.78 -31.18 -28.15
C SER A 526 5.12 -32.49 -27.45
#